data_AF-D2VEW5-F1
#
_entry.id   AF-D2VEW5-F1
#
_cell.length_a   1.000
_cell.length_b   1.000
_cell.length_c   1.000
_cell.angle_alpha   90.00
_cell.angle_beta   90.00
_cell.angle_gamma   90.00
#
_symmetry.space_group_name_H-M   'P 1'
#
loop_
_entity.id
_entity.type
_entity.pdbx_description
1 polymer ?
#
loop_
_entity_poly.entity_id
_entity_poly.type
_entity_poly.pdbx_seq_one_letter_code
_entity_poly.pdbx_strand_id
1 'polypeptide(L)'
;MQDNKPELIADSHMGTESMVAHKIKCDGYVIHGSENSTDKDILYFIVDPNPFPSFQDCSVFCRSVKIIENGKEIEENRNVALIQDGIIVKIYKGNEDEANNGLLKTYANHLTKQEFEHPIKNTVERVTILKVVRACRAILTYFTKYKKYRAQIKETLRSNDFGHYIKTLKDIIDISDSSFYELVNNKDMIKSFAFQLGQTLALIKGDELYTKNEIAQEFPELRPMLMREPSTENTFKIIESYKTKLVDCLGFVKSYKVPNTTWNIFFSDTSHPSFDSNFLLCKQLKGVIIDMKPGVEFCQYFPSLDESMLEGTTELIPMHVFEKSNCNLDIWICTDYKNNQFQDNSESTLQQVGIDRKSLLDKLSIDKSFDSVFGLDISSHEIKVIGKRHSLSHKIA
;
A
#
# COMPACT_ATOMS: atom_id res chain seq x y z
N MET A 1 24.35 15.90 40.70
CA MET A 1 23.68 15.98 39.39
C MET A 1 22.81 14.75 39.31
N GLN A 2 21.53 14.91 39.63
CA GLN A 2 20.53 13.85 39.64
C GLN A 2 19.90 13.75 38.26
N ASP A 3 19.78 12.52 37.77
CA ASP A 3 19.10 12.15 36.53
C ASP A 3 17.61 12.50 36.62
N ASN A 4 17.20 13.53 35.87
CA ASN A 4 15.80 13.80 35.59
C ASN A 4 15.37 12.91 34.41
N LYS A 5 14.87 11.70 34.71
CA LYS A 5 13.97 11.00 33.79
C LYS A 5 12.58 11.65 33.87
N PRO A 6 11.90 11.96 32.75
CA PRO A 6 10.50 12.37 32.80
C PRO A 6 9.65 11.18 33.26
N GLU A 7 9.02 11.30 34.42
CA GLU A 7 7.91 10.44 34.80
C GLU A 7 6.72 10.72 33.87
N LEU A 8 6.25 9.67 33.18
CA LEU A 8 4.93 9.64 32.56
C LEU A 8 3.89 9.69 33.69
N ILE A 9 3.41 10.90 34.00
CA ILE A 9 2.28 11.10 34.90
C ILE A 9 1.04 10.60 34.16
N ALA A 10 0.60 9.38 34.48
CA ALA A 10 -0.73 8.91 34.14
C ALA A 10 -1.74 9.59 35.07
N ASP A 11 -2.61 10.42 34.51
CA ASP A 11 -3.67 11.12 35.23
C ASP A 11 -4.54 10.14 36.04
N SER A 12 -4.56 10.34 37.35
CA SER A 12 -5.25 9.51 38.34
C SER A 12 -6.75 9.80 38.47
N HIS A 13 -7.41 10.23 37.39
CA HIS A 13 -8.85 10.53 37.38
C HIS A 13 -9.58 9.91 36.19
N MET A 14 -9.50 8.59 36.05
CA MET A 14 -10.55 7.79 35.41
C MET A 14 -10.76 6.50 36.21
N GLY A 15 -12.00 6.29 36.65
CA GLY A 15 -12.40 5.10 37.39
C GLY A 15 -12.19 3.84 36.57
N THR A 16 -11.55 2.84 37.18
CA THR A 16 -11.65 1.42 36.82
C THR A 16 -11.47 1.04 35.34
N GLU A 17 -10.57 1.69 34.59
CA GLU A 17 -9.93 1.06 33.43
C GLU A 17 -8.55 0.52 33.84
N SER A 18 -8.62 -0.69 34.36
CA SER A 18 -7.52 -1.59 34.74
C SER A 18 -6.34 -1.58 33.76
N MET A 19 -5.17 -1.23 34.28
CA MET A 19 -3.82 -1.72 33.95
C MET A 19 -3.74 -2.74 32.79
N VAL A 20 -3.73 -2.27 31.54
CA VAL A 20 -3.21 -3.09 30.43
C VAL A 20 -1.70 -2.86 30.41
N ALA A 21 -0.94 -3.68 31.15
CA ALA A 21 0.51 -3.77 30.94
C ALA A 21 0.74 -3.95 29.43
N HIS A 22 1.31 -2.95 28.77
CA HIS A 22 1.50 -2.98 27.34
C HIS A 22 2.48 -4.12 27.02
N LYS A 23 1.96 -5.19 26.38
CA LYS A 23 2.72 -6.41 26.05
C LYS A 23 3.82 -6.18 25.03
N ILE A 24 3.84 -5.02 24.37
CA ILE A 24 4.83 -4.67 23.35
C ILE A 24 6.00 -4.00 24.05
N LYS A 25 7.16 -4.68 24.03
CA LYS A 25 8.44 -4.09 24.39
C LYS A 25 9.10 -3.56 23.12
N CYS A 26 9.41 -2.27 23.11
CA CYS A 26 10.10 -1.61 22.00
C CYS A 26 11.56 -1.37 22.35
N ASP A 27 12.44 -1.38 21.35
CA ASP A 27 13.87 -1.07 21.52
C ASP A 27 14.12 0.44 21.46
N GLY A 28 13.21 1.19 20.84
CA GLY A 28 13.22 2.64 20.81
C GLY A 28 12.05 3.20 20.00
N TYR A 29 12.11 4.51 19.76
CA TYR A 29 11.17 5.20 18.88
C TYR A 29 11.85 6.34 18.13
N VAL A 30 11.23 6.77 17.04
CA VAL A 30 11.67 7.93 16.26
C VAL A 30 10.46 8.78 15.86
N ILE A 31 10.66 10.09 15.83
CA ILE A 31 9.65 11.05 15.37
C ILE A 31 9.85 11.24 13.86
N HIS A 32 8.77 11.30 13.08
CA HIS A 32 8.87 11.43 11.63
C HIS A 32 7.77 12.31 11.05
N GLY A 33 7.76 12.46 9.72
CA GLY A 33 6.76 13.26 9.01
C GLY A 33 7.12 14.74 8.88
N SER A 34 6.11 15.55 8.56
CA SER A 34 6.29 16.95 8.21
C SER A 34 6.53 17.84 9.44
N GLU A 35 7.43 18.81 9.32
CA GLU A 35 7.72 19.81 10.39
C GLU A 35 6.48 20.62 10.80
N ASN A 36 5.54 20.79 9.87
CA ASN A 36 4.28 21.52 10.03
C ASN A 36 3.07 20.59 10.29
N SER A 37 3.30 19.39 10.82
CA SER A 37 2.20 18.52 11.26
C SER A 37 1.54 19.09 12.51
N THR A 38 0.23 18.87 12.65
CA THR A 38 -0.52 19.17 13.88
C THR A 38 -0.35 18.09 14.93
N ASP A 39 -0.01 16.89 14.48
CA ASP A 39 0.04 15.67 15.27
C ASP A 39 1.50 15.19 15.28
N LYS A 40 1.90 14.48 16.33
CA LYS A 40 3.25 13.94 16.47
C LYS A 40 3.25 12.50 15.97
N ASP A 41 3.76 12.29 14.75
CA ASP A 41 3.91 10.95 14.17
C ASP A 41 5.14 10.26 14.77
N ILE A 42 4.90 9.13 15.46
CA ILE A 42 5.95 8.38 16.15
C ILE A 42 5.93 6.92 15.69
N LEU A 43 7.09 6.44 15.23
CA LEU A 43 7.32 5.03 14.94
C LEU A 43 8.12 4.40 16.08
N TYR A 44 7.48 3.49 16.80
CA TYR A 44 8.16 2.61 17.74
C TYR A 44 8.74 1.42 16.96
N PHE A 45 9.99 1.07 17.24
CA PHE A 45 10.64 -0.04 16.54
C PHE A 45 11.05 -1.16 17.49
N ILE A 46 11.05 -2.36 16.91
CA ILE A 46 11.47 -3.59 17.55
C ILE A 46 12.47 -4.27 16.61
N VAL A 47 13.59 -4.74 17.15
CA VAL A 47 14.68 -5.36 16.36
C VAL A 47 14.55 -6.89 16.34
N ASP A 48 13.92 -7.49 17.35
CA ASP A 48 13.68 -8.96 17.38
C ASP A 48 12.43 -9.38 18.18
N PRO A 49 11.20 -9.10 17.70
CA PRO A 49 10.01 -9.76 18.18
C PRO A 49 9.76 -10.99 17.29
N ASN A 50 10.27 -12.15 17.69
CA ASN A 50 9.79 -13.40 17.13
C ASN A 50 8.85 -14.09 18.14
N PRO A 51 7.52 -14.06 17.94
CA PRO A 51 6.78 -13.48 16.80
C PRO A 51 6.50 -11.96 16.94
N PHE A 52 6.23 -11.29 15.82
CA PHE A 52 5.78 -9.90 15.81
C PHE A 52 4.45 -9.76 16.58
N PRO A 53 4.20 -8.66 17.31
CA PRO A 53 3.00 -8.53 18.12
C PRO A 53 1.70 -8.69 17.31
N SER A 54 0.66 -9.19 17.97
CA SER A 54 -0.62 -9.43 17.32
C SER A 54 -1.27 -8.12 16.87
N PHE A 55 -2.17 -8.17 15.89
CA PHE A 55 -2.94 -7.00 15.47
C PHE A 55 -3.66 -6.32 16.64
N GLN A 56 -4.22 -7.11 17.56
CA GLN A 56 -4.94 -6.59 18.72
C GLN A 56 -3.99 -5.84 19.68
N ASP A 57 -2.82 -6.42 19.96
CA ASP A 57 -1.83 -5.78 20.83
C ASP A 57 -1.31 -4.48 20.19
N CYS A 58 -0.98 -4.50 18.89
CA CYS A 58 -0.60 -3.31 18.15
C CYS A 58 -1.71 -2.27 18.13
N SER A 59 -2.97 -2.69 17.94
CA SER A 59 -4.12 -1.78 17.92
C SER A 59 -4.29 -1.05 19.25
N VAL A 60 -4.17 -1.77 20.37
CA VAL A 60 -4.24 -1.19 21.71
C VAL A 60 -3.07 -0.23 21.95
N PHE A 61 -1.85 -0.65 21.64
CA PHE A 61 -0.64 0.15 21.82
C PHE A 61 -0.63 1.42 20.96
N CYS A 62 -1.09 1.31 19.72
CA CYS A 62 -1.09 2.39 18.73
C CYS A 62 -2.38 3.23 18.72
N ARG A 63 -3.20 3.18 19.78
CA ARG A 63 -4.27 4.16 19.97
C ARG A 63 -3.64 5.53 20.19
N SER A 64 -4.17 6.55 19.53
CA SER A 64 -3.71 7.91 19.73
C SER A 64 -3.82 8.28 21.20
N VAL A 65 -2.75 8.85 21.74
CA VAL A 65 -2.71 9.38 23.10
C VAL A 65 -2.53 10.88 23.02
N LYS A 66 -3.26 11.59 23.88
CA LYS A 66 -3.09 13.03 24.00
C LYS A 66 -2.06 13.31 25.09
N ILE A 67 -1.03 14.06 24.74
CA ILE A 67 0.04 14.45 25.64
C ILE A 67 0.09 15.97 25.78
N ILE A 68 0.60 16.46 26.90
CA ILE A 68 0.85 17.89 27.11
C ILE A 68 2.32 18.16 26.83
N GLU A 69 2.60 18.93 25.77
CA GLU A 69 3.95 19.36 25.41
C GLU A 69 3.94 20.90 25.33
N ASN A 70 4.81 21.55 26.13
CA ASN A 70 4.88 23.01 26.23
C ASN A 70 3.51 23.69 26.52
N GLY A 71 2.69 23.07 27.37
CA GLY A 71 1.37 23.58 27.75
C GLY A 71 0.30 23.46 26.67
N LYS A 72 0.56 22.71 25.58
CA LYS A 72 -0.41 22.42 24.52
C LYS A 72 -0.70 20.93 24.48
N GLU A 73 -1.97 20.60 24.26
CA GLU A 73 -2.43 19.25 23.98
C GLU A 73 -2.04 18.87 22.56
N ILE A 74 -1.24 17.81 22.43
CA ILE A 74 -0.78 17.26 21.14
C ILE A 74 -1.24 15.81 21.06
N GLU A 75 -1.75 15.42 19.89
CA GLU A 75 -2.07 14.03 19.60
C GLU A 75 -0.81 13.29 19.13
N GLU A 76 -0.46 12.21 19.82
CA GLU A 76 0.62 11.29 19.43
C GLU A 76 0.04 10.18 18.55
N ASN A 77 0.36 10.22 17.26
CA ASN A 77 -0.04 9.20 16.30
C ASN A 77 1.01 8.09 16.25
N ARG A 78 0.73 7.02 17.02
CA ARG A 78 1.64 5.90 17.20
C ARG A 78 1.52 4.86 16.09
N ASN A 79 2.67 4.33 15.72
CA ASN A 79 2.80 3.13 14.89
C ASN A 79 3.93 2.22 15.42
N VAL A 80 3.94 0.96 15.03
CA VAL A 80 4.97 0.00 15.43
C VAL A 80 5.50 -0.79 14.23
N ALA A 81 6.82 -0.93 14.15
CA ALA A 81 7.50 -1.63 13.07
C ALA A 81 8.55 -2.62 13.60
N LEU A 82 8.75 -3.70 12.85
CA LEU A 82 9.90 -4.59 12.97
C LEU A 82 10.98 -4.13 11.99
N ILE A 83 12.17 -3.89 12.52
CA ILE A 83 13.34 -3.48 11.74
C ILE A 83 14.37 -4.60 11.77
N GLN A 84 14.79 -5.04 10.59
CA GLN A 84 15.85 -6.03 10.41
C GLN A 84 16.81 -5.51 9.35
N ASP A 85 18.12 -5.64 9.59
CA ASP A 85 19.18 -5.21 8.66
C ASP A 85 19.02 -3.77 8.14
N GLY A 86 18.51 -2.88 9.01
CA GLY A 86 18.32 -1.48 8.70
C GLY A 86 17.16 -1.20 7.72
N ILE A 87 16.17 -2.09 7.58
CA ILE A 87 14.93 -1.86 6.83
C ILE A 87 13.69 -2.27 7.62
N ILE A 88 12.54 -1.66 7.33
CA ILE A 88 11.24 -2.11 7.87
C ILE A 88 10.83 -3.38 7.12
N VAL A 89 10.70 -4.49 7.85
CA VAL A 89 10.23 -5.77 7.29
C VAL A 89 8.77 -6.06 7.63
N LYS A 90 8.21 -5.36 8.62
CA LYS A 90 6.79 -5.45 9.00
C LYS A 90 6.34 -4.19 9.71
N ILE A 91 5.11 -3.74 9.46
CA ILE A 91 4.52 -2.59 10.14
C ILE A 91 3.06 -2.85 10.51
N TYR A 92 2.58 -2.22 11.59
CA TYR A 92 1.17 -2.33 11.99
C TYR A 92 0.23 -1.55 11.06
N LYS A 93 0.49 -0.26 10.84
CA LYS A 93 -0.29 0.61 9.94
C LYS A 93 0.58 1.05 8.76
N GLY A 94 0.04 0.96 7.54
CA GLY A 94 0.72 1.47 6.34
C GLY A 94 1.28 0.35 5.47
N ASN A 95 2.22 0.68 4.59
CA ASN A 95 3.02 -0.28 3.84
C ASN A 95 4.46 -0.18 4.34
N GLU A 96 5.18 -1.29 4.34
CA GLU A 96 6.57 -1.37 4.74
C GLU A 96 7.46 -0.46 3.88
N ASP A 97 7.28 -0.48 2.56
CA ASP A 97 8.07 0.30 1.61
C ASP A 97 7.92 1.82 1.80
N GLU A 98 6.68 2.28 1.90
CA GLU A 98 6.34 3.69 2.12
C GLU A 98 6.83 4.16 3.49
N ALA A 99 6.64 3.36 4.54
CA ALA A 99 7.07 3.71 5.88
C ALA A 99 8.60 3.73 6.01
N ASN A 100 9.30 2.78 5.37
CA ASN A 100 10.75 2.70 5.38
C ASN A 100 11.39 3.95 4.77
N ASN A 101 11.02 4.23 3.52
CA ASN A 101 11.56 5.36 2.77
C ASN A 101 11.08 6.70 3.34
N GLY A 102 9.83 6.77 3.79
CA GLY A 102 9.27 7.96 4.42
C GLY A 102 9.93 8.32 5.74
N LEU A 103 10.21 7.32 6.59
CA LEU A 103 10.98 7.54 7.81
C LEU A 103 12.38 8.04 7.48
N LEU A 104 13.08 7.37 6.56
CA LEU A 104 14.42 7.75 6.11
C LEU A 104 14.48 9.19 5.61
N LYS A 105 13.48 9.61 4.82
CA LYS A 105 13.39 10.96 4.27
C LYS A 105 13.08 12.02 5.31
N THR A 106 12.24 11.71 6.29
CA THR A 106 11.63 12.73 7.18
C THR A 106 12.21 12.76 8.59
N TYR A 107 13.12 11.85 8.97
CA TYR A 107 13.77 11.86 10.28
C TYR A 107 14.51 13.18 10.56
N ALA A 108 15.17 13.74 9.54
CA ALA A 108 15.97 14.96 9.66
C ALA A 108 15.12 16.20 10.05
N ASN A 109 13.82 16.17 9.78
CA ASN A 109 12.88 17.23 10.13
C ASN A 109 12.72 17.42 11.65
N HIS A 110 13.15 16.43 12.44
CA HIS A 110 12.95 16.39 13.88
C HIS A 110 14.24 16.18 14.67
N LEU A 111 15.43 16.42 14.09
CA LEU A 111 16.74 16.10 14.71
C LEU A 111 16.89 16.57 16.15
N THR A 112 16.42 17.77 16.47
CA THR A 112 16.52 18.36 17.82
C THR A 112 15.62 17.69 18.85
N LYS A 113 14.67 16.86 18.40
CA LYS A 113 13.69 16.12 19.21
C LYS A 113 13.94 14.62 19.21
N GLN A 114 14.91 14.13 18.45
CA GLN A 114 15.21 12.69 18.39
C GLN A 114 15.99 12.28 19.64
N GLU A 115 15.51 11.21 20.29
CA GLU A 115 16.23 10.57 21.40
C GLU A 115 17.01 9.33 20.94
N PHE A 116 16.58 8.71 19.84
CA PHE A 116 17.18 7.50 19.30
C PHE A 116 17.75 7.77 17.91
N GLU A 117 18.85 7.07 17.60
CA GLU A 117 19.44 7.08 16.26
C GLU A 117 18.47 6.54 15.20
N HIS A 118 18.67 6.99 13.95
CA HIS A 118 17.89 6.52 12.82
C HIS A 118 18.05 5.00 12.63
N PRO A 119 16.98 4.18 12.79
CA PRO A 119 17.12 2.72 12.74
C PRO A 119 17.16 2.17 11.31
N ILE A 120 16.55 2.87 10.35
CA ILE A 120 16.63 2.53 8.92
C ILE A 120 17.93 3.06 8.32
N LYS A 121 18.59 2.24 7.50
CA LYS A 121 19.87 2.56 6.85
C LYS A 121 19.77 2.52 5.33
N ASN A 122 18.77 1.84 4.78
CA ASN A 122 18.62 1.62 3.34
C ASN A 122 17.22 2.05 2.87
N THR A 123 17.14 2.56 1.64
CA THR A 123 15.86 2.64 0.92
C THR A 123 15.45 1.26 0.45
N VAL A 124 14.15 1.06 0.26
CA VAL A 124 13.58 -0.13 -0.36
C VAL A 124 12.79 0.26 -1.61
N GLU A 125 12.63 -0.69 -2.53
CA GLU A 125 11.84 -0.45 -3.73
C GLU A 125 10.36 -0.23 -3.38
N ARG A 126 9.75 0.79 -4.00
CA ARG A 126 8.34 1.12 -3.81
C ARG A 126 7.44 0.22 -4.64
N VAL A 127 6.38 -0.32 -4.03
CA VAL A 127 5.34 -1.05 -4.76
C VAL A 127 4.27 -0.04 -5.23
N THR A 128 4.50 0.58 -6.38
CA THR A 128 3.69 1.71 -6.87
C THR A 128 2.22 1.34 -7.05
N ILE A 129 1.93 0.17 -7.64
CA ILE A 129 0.55 -0.27 -7.85
C ILE A 129 -0.20 -0.50 -6.53
N LEU A 130 0.49 -0.92 -5.46
CA LEU A 130 -0.13 -1.09 -4.14
C LEU A 130 -0.56 0.27 -3.57
N LYS A 131 0.26 1.30 -3.76
CA LYS A 131 -0.10 2.69 -3.40
C LYS A 131 -1.32 3.16 -4.18
N VAL A 132 -1.35 2.92 -5.49
CA VAL A 132 -2.48 3.28 -6.37
C VAL A 132 -3.77 2.61 -5.89
N VAL A 133 -3.75 1.29 -5.65
CA VAL A 133 -4.90 0.53 -5.13
C VAL A 133 -5.43 1.14 -3.83
N ARG A 134 -4.52 1.41 -2.88
CA ARG A 134 -4.88 2.01 -1.59
C ARG A 134 -5.44 3.43 -1.72
N ALA A 135 -4.87 4.24 -2.61
CA ALA A 135 -5.36 5.59 -2.88
C ALA A 135 -6.78 5.58 -3.48
N CYS A 136 -7.01 4.75 -4.51
CA CYS A 136 -8.34 4.55 -5.09
C CYS A 136 -9.36 4.11 -4.05
N ARG A 137 -8.99 3.14 -3.19
CA ARG A 137 -9.84 2.66 -2.10
C ARG A 137 -10.16 3.76 -1.09
N ALA A 138 -9.16 4.53 -0.68
CA ALA A 138 -9.32 5.62 0.28
C ALA A 138 -10.32 6.66 -0.24
N ILE A 139 -10.18 7.05 -1.52
CA ILE A 139 -11.10 7.96 -2.19
C ILE A 139 -12.53 7.39 -2.17
N LEU A 140 -12.73 6.16 -2.63
CA LEU A 140 -14.04 5.50 -2.63
C LEU A 140 -14.64 5.40 -1.22
N THR A 141 -13.82 5.13 -0.21
CA THR A 141 -14.27 4.98 1.19
C THR A 141 -14.93 6.24 1.72
N TYR A 142 -14.41 7.42 1.39
CA TYR A 142 -15.04 8.69 1.78
C TYR A 142 -16.46 8.85 1.20
N PHE A 143 -16.65 8.41 -0.03
CA PHE A 143 -17.96 8.48 -0.69
C PHE A 143 -18.98 7.47 -0.15
N THR A 144 -18.58 6.49 0.68
CA THR A 144 -19.56 5.64 1.34
C THR A 144 -20.53 6.44 2.22
N LYS A 145 -20.15 7.63 2.71
CA LYS A 145 -21.03 8.51 3.49
C LYS A 145 -22.13 9.16 2.63
N TYR A 146 -21.92 9.23 1.32
CA TYR A 146 -22.82 9.92 0.39
C TYR A 146 -24.00 9.02 0.00
N LYS A 147 -25.21 9.36 0.48
CA LYS A 147 -26.40 8.49 0.38
C LYS A 147 -26.74 8.09 -1.05
N LYS A 148 -26.56 8.99 -2.02
CA LYS A 148 -26.92 8.79 -3.43
C LYS A 148 -26.26 7.55 -4.04
N TYR A 149 -24.98 7.31 -3.74
CA TYR A 149 -24.19 6.24 -4.34
C TYR A 149 -23.67 5.20 -3.32
N ARG A 150 -24.05 5.31 -2.03
CA ARG A 150 -23.52 4.48 -0.94
C ARG A 150 -23.62 2.97 -1.21
N ALA A 151 -24.73 2.50 -1.79
CA ALA A 151 -24.92 1.08 -2.08
C ALA A 151 -23.91 0.59 -3.13
N GLN A 152 -23.84 1.30 -4.26
CA GLN A 152 -22.92 1.02 -5.37
C GLN A 152 -21.47 1.06 -4.89
N ILE A 153 -21.06 2.10 -4.15
CA ILE A 153 -19.68 2.22 -3.66
C ILE A 153 -19.30 1.08 -2.71
N LYS A 154 -20.23 0.67 -1.83
CA LYS A 154 -19.98 -0.48 -0.94
C LYS A 154 -19.87 -1.78 -1.72
N GLU A 155 -20.64 -1.94 -2.79
CA GLU A 155 -20.52 -3.08 -3.69
C GLU A 155 -19.16 -3.06 -4.40
N THR A 156 -18.76 -1.93 -4.98
CA THR A 156 -17.43 -1.73 -5.56
C THR A 156 -16.34 -2.13 -4.59
N LEU A 157 -16.33 -1.59 -3.38
CA LEU A 157 -15.31 -1.89 -2.36
C LEU A 157 -15.26 -3.37 -1.96
N ARG A 158 -16.40 -4.07 -1.95
CA ARG A 158 -16.48 -5.51 -1.64
C ARG A 158 -16.12 -6.42 -2.80
N SER A 159 -16.21 -5.92 -4.04
CA SER A 159 -15.87 -6.71 -5.22
C SER A 159 -14.40 -7.13 -5.24
N ASN A 160 -13.51 -6.37 -4.57
CA ASN A 160 -12.06 -6.56 -4.59
C ASN A 160 -11.54 -6.69 -6.03
N ASP A 161 -12.13 -5.93 -6.94
CA ASP A 161 -11.81 -5.87 -8.36
C ASP A 161 -11.32 -4.46 -8.67
N PHE A 162 -10.06 -4.34 -9.06
CA PHE A 162 -9.49 -3.04 -9.37
C PHE A 162 -10.13 -2.37 -10.60
N GLY A 163 -10.52 -3.15 -11.61
CA GLY A 163 -11.25 -2.63 -12.77
C GLY A 163 -12.58 -1.99 -12.34
N HIS A 164 -13.27 -2.60 -11.39
CA HIS A 164 -14.49 -2.02 -10.80
C HIS A 164 -14.19 -0.73 -10.02
N TYR A 165 -13.05 -0.62 -9.34
CA TYR A 165 -12.64 0.61 -8.62
C TYR A 165 -12.46 1.76 -9.60
N ILE A 166 -11.70 1.54 -10.68
CA ILE A 166 -11.43 2.55 -11.71
C ILE A 166 -12.72 2.98 -12.41
N LYS A 167 -13.56 2.02 -12.81
CA LYS A 167 -14.86 2.32 -13.41
C LYS A 167 -15.74 3.18 -12.50
N THR A 168 -15.81 2.84 -11.21
CA THR A 168 -16.62 3.61 -10.24
C THR A 168 -16.06 5.02 -10.05
N LEU A 169 -14.74 5.17 -9.92
CA LEU A 169 -14.09 6.49 -9.79
C LEU A 169 -14.31 7.37 -11.01
N LYS A 170 -14.34 6.78 -12.21
CA LYS A 170 -14.53 7.47 -13.48
C LYS A 170 -15.99 7.88 -13.71
N ASP A 171 -16.91 6.93 -13.55
CA ASP A 171 -18.27 7.07 -14.07
C ASP A 171 -19.29 7.52 -13.00
N ILE A 172 -19.01 7.28 -11.72
CA ILE A 172 -19.97 7.50 -10.62
C ILE A 172 -19.52 8.63 -9.70
N ILE A 173 -18.22 8.68 -9.39
CA ILE A 173 -17.68 9.61 -8.41
C ILE A 173 -17.47 10.99 -9.04
N ASP A 174 -18.21 11.98 -8.55
CA ASP A 174 -18.03 13.39 -8.84
C ASP A 174 -17.74 14.13 -7.52
N ILE A 175 -16.49 14.57 -7.34
CA ILE A 175 -16.06 15.32 -6.15
C ILE A 175 -16.59 16.77 -6.19
N SER A 176 -16.96 17.27 -7.36
CA SER A 176 -17.48 18.62 -7.55
C SER A 176 -18.97 18.77 -7.26
N ASP A 177 -19.69 17.68 -6.99
CA ASP A 177 -21.10 17.71 -6.59
C ASP A 177 -21.29 18.50 -5.28
N SER A 178 -22.08 19.56 -5.32
CA SER A 178 -22.33 20.44 -4.18
C SER A 178 -23.02 19.75 -3.00
N SER A 179 -23.78 18.69 -3.24
CA SER A 179 -24.39 17.90 -2.17
C SER A 179 -23.39 16.97 -1.47
N PHE A 180 -22.31 16.61 -2.16
CA PHE A 180 -21.16 15.94 -1.54
C PHE A 180 -20.31 16.92 -0.74
N TYR A 181 -20.11 18.14 -1.25
CA TYR A 181 -19.40 19.23 -0.58
C TYR A 181 -19.89 19.44 0.86
N GLU A 182 -21.20 19.57 1.07
CA GLU A 182 -21.78 19.88 2.40
C GLU A 182 -21.50 18.78 3.42
N LEU A 183 -21.46 17.52 2.96
CA LEU A 183 -21.15 16.37 3.78
C LEU A 183 -19.65 16.26 4.11
N VAL A 184 -18.81 16.82 3.23
CA VAL A 184 -17.37 16.59 3.17
C VAL A 184 -16.53 17.84 3.46
N ASN A 185 -17.18 18.92 3.90
CA ASN A 185 -16.53 20.19 4.27
C ASN A 185 -15.71 20.13 5.59
N ASN A 186 -15.07 18.99 5.83
CA ASN A 186 -14.08 18.80 6.87
C ASN A 186 -12.68 18.99 6.25
N LYS A 187 -11.94 19.97 6.76
CA LYS A 187 -10.59 20.32 6.30
C LYS A 187 -9.60 19.15 6.31
N ASP A 188 -9.72 18.21 7.25
CA ASP A 188 -8.84 17.04 7.31
C ASP A 188 -9.11 16.03 6.20
N MET A 189 -10.37 15.90 5.79
CA MET A 189 -10.74 15.04 4.67
C MET A 189 -10.30 15.66 3.33
N ILE A 190 -10.49 16.96 3.15
CA ILE A 190 -10.00 17.71 1.97
C ILE A 190 -8.48 17.61 1.86
N LYS A 191 -7.76 17.83 2.96
CA LYS A 191 -6.30 17.62 3.04
C LYS A 191 -5.94 16.19 2.66
N SER A 192 -6.68 15.19 3.17
CA SER A 192 -6.40 13.78 2.88
C SER A 192 -6.60 13.45 1.41
N PHE A 193 -7.63 13.98 0.75
CA PHE A 193 -7.79 13.85 -0.70
C PHE A 193 -6.61 14.44 -1.47
N ALA A 194 -6.26 15.70 -1.19
CA ALA A 194 -5.16 16.37 -1.85
C ALA A 194 -3.82 15.62 -1.66
N PHE A 195 -3.55 15.16 -0.43
CA PHE A 195 -2.35 14.40 -0.13
C PHE A 195 -2.31 13.06 -0.87
N GLN A 196 -3.40 12.27 -0.84
CA GLN A 196 -3.45 10.98 -1.53
C GLN A 196 -3.30 11.13 -3.05
N LEU A 197 -3.97 12.12 -3.65
CA LEU A 197 -3.88 12.37 -5.09
C LEU A 197 -2.48 12.83 -5.50
N GLY A 198 -1.95 13.85 -4.84
CA GLY A 198 -0.62 14.39 -5.15
C GLY A 198 0.49 13.36 -4.95
N GLN A 199 0.50 12.67 -3.81
CA GLN A 199 1.51 11.65 -3.52
C GLN A 199 1.46 10.48 -4.51
N THR A 200 0.26 10.02 -4.88
CA THR A 200 0.10 8.90 -5.81
C THR A 200 0.52 9.29 -7.23
N LEU A 201 0.13 10.47 -7.69
CA LEU A 201 0.51 10.97 -9.02
C LEU A 201 2.03 11.17 -9.17
N ALA A 202 2.69 11.70 -8.14
CA ALA A 202 4.15 11.79 -8.10
C ALA A 202 4.80 10.40 -8.15
N LEU A 203 4.32 9.46 -7.32
CA LEU A 203 4.90 8.12 -7.26
C LEU A 203 4.74 7.35 -8.58
N ILE A 204 3.63 7.51 -9.30
CA ILE A 204 3.44 6.93 -10.64
C ILE A 204 4.58 7.32 -11.59
N LYS A 205 5.09 8.55 -11.48
CA LYS A 205 6.21 9.07 -12.26
C LYS A 205 7.59 8.70 -11.71
N GLY A 206 7.65 8.17 -10.49
CA GLY A 206 8.89 7.79 -9.80
C GLY A 206 9.32 8.76 -8.69
N ASP A 207 8.55 9.80 -8.41
CA ASP A 207 8.88 10.78 -7.38
C ASP A 207 8.23 10.43 -6.04
N GLU A 208 9.06 10.22 -5.01
CA GLU A 208 8.60 9.89 -3.67
C GLU A 208 8.45 11.15 -2.81
N LEU A 209 7.20 11.64 -2.68
CA LEU A 209 6.88 12.80 -1.83
C LEU A 209 6.27 12.34 -0.51
N TYR A 210 6.78 12.84 0.62
CA TYR A 210 6.40 12.39 1.96
C TYR A 210 5.77 13.47 2.83
N THR A 211 5.95 14.73 2.45
CA THR A 211 5.47 15.88 3.23
C THR A 211 4.46 16.70 2.44
N LYS A 212 3.63 17.45 3.18
CA LYS A 212 2.69 18.41 2.59
C LYS A 212 3.42 19.48 1.78
N ASN A 213 4.62 19.85 2.20
CA ASN A 213 5.42 20.88 1.54
C ASN A 213 5.94 20.39 0.20
N GLU A 214 6.47 19.16 0.13
CA GLU A 214 6.91 18.53 -1.13
C GLU A 214 5.76 18.43 -2.13
N ILE A 215 4.59 17.94 -1.70
CA ILE A 215 3.41 17.87 -2.57
C ILE A 215 2.94 19.26 -3.00
N ALA A 216 2.93 20.24 -2.11
CA ALA A 216 2.53 21.61 -2.45
C ALA A 216 3.53 22.33 -3.37
N GLN A 217 4.80 21.89 -3.39
CA GLN A 217 5.81 22.39 -4.31
C GLN A 217 5.64 21.78 -5.69
N GLU A 218 5.42 20.47 -5.77
CA GLU A 218 5.19 19.74 -7.03
C GLU A 218 3.83 20.09 -7.66
N PHE A 219 2.80 20.27 -6.82
CA PHE A 219 1.42 20.54 -7.22
C PHE A 219 0.87 21.78 -6.50
N PRO A 220 1.26 23.00 -6.96
CA PRO A 220 0.91 24.25 -6.28
C PRO A 220 -0.59 24.46 -6.07
N GLU A 221 -1.44 23.97 -6.97
CA GLU A 221 -2.89 24.10 -6.86
C GLU A 221 -3.47 23.30 -5.69
N LEU A 222 -2.80 22.25 -5.23
CA LEU A 222 -3.20 21.46 -4.05
C LEU A 222 -2.81 22.14 -2.73
N ARG A 223 -1.93 23.16 -2.75
CA ARG A 223 -1.40 23.82 -1.56
C ARG A 223 -2.50 24.31 -0.60
N PRO A 224 -3.57 25.01 -1.04
CA PRO A 224 -4.61 25.50 -0.11
C PRO A 224 -5.27 24.37 0.67
N MET A 225 -5.49 23.21 0.04
CA MET A 225 -6.08 22.03 0.67
C MET A 225 -5.12 21.40 1.69
N LEU A 226 -3.84 21.28 1.33
CA LEU A 226 -2.80 20.71 2.19
C LEU A 226 -2.56 21.57 3.44
N MET A 227 -2.66 22.90 3.30
CA MET A 227 -2.51 23.86 4.40
C MET A 227 -3.82 24.14 5.16
N ARG A 228 -4.92 23.44 4.81
CA ARG A 228 -6.23 23.57 5.46
C ARG A 228 -6.80 25.00 5.40
N GLU A 229 -6.50 25.73 4.33
CA GLU A 229 -7.13 27.02 4.03
C GLU A 229 -8.65 26.85 3.89
N PRO A 230 -9.45 27.91 4.07
CA PRO A 230 -10.89 27.86 3.86
C PRO A 230 -11.23 27.27 2.48
N SER A 231 -12.05 26.23 2.46
CA SER A 231 -12.54 25.58 1.26
C SER A 231 -13.54 26.48 0.53
N THR A 232 -13.48 26.45 -0.80
CA THR A 232 -14.42 27.11 -1.70
C THR A 232 -14.90 26.09 -2.73
N GLU A 233 -15.88 26.43 -3.57
CA GLU A 233 -16.27 25.58 -4.70
C GLU A 233 -15.06 25.25 -5.61
N ASN A 234 -14.14 26.20 -5.78
CA ASN A 234 -12.92 26.00 -6.55
C ASN A 234 -12.01 24.91 -5.96
N THR A 235 -12.01 24.74 -4.63
CA THR A 235 -11.27 23.65 -3.97
C THR A 235 -11.65 22.28 -4.51
N PHE A 236 -12.95 22.04 -4.72
CA PHE A 236 -13.47 20.75 -5.17
C PHE A 236 -13.27 20.54 -6.65
N LYS A 237 -13.34 21.63 -7.46
CA LYS A 237 -12.95 21.59 -8.87
C LYS A 237 -11.48 21.20 -9.05
N ILE A 238 -10.59 21.70 -8.19
CA ILE A 238 -9.17 21.29 -8.22
C ILE A 238 -9.04 19.81 -7.86
N ILE A 239 -9.62 19.34 -6.76
CA ILE A 239 -9.53 17.93 -6.37
C ILE A 239 -10.11 17.01 -7.45
N GLU A 240 -11.25 17.38 -8.03
CA GLU A 240 -11.87 16.64 -9.14
C GLU A 240 -10.93 16.57 -10.36
N SER A 241 -10.28 17.70 -10.71
CA SER A 241 -9.26 17.71 -11.78
C SER A 241 -8.12 16.72 -11.49
N TYR A 242 -7.62 16.66 -10.26
CA TYR A 242 -6.56 15.72 -9.88
C TYR A 242 -7.04 14.26 -9.81
N LYS A 243 -8.30 14.00 -9.44
CA LYS A 243 -8.94 12.69 -9.54
C LYS A 243 -9.01 12.23 -11.00
N THR A 244 -9.43 13.12 -11.91
CA THR A 244 -9.47 12.83 -13.35
C THR A 244 -8.09 12.55 -13.91
N LYS A 245 -7.08 13.37 -13.57
CA LYS A 245 -5.67 13.11 -13.93
C LYS A 245 -5.22 11.72 -13.47
N LEU A 246 -5.54 11.33 -12.22
CA LEU A 246 -5.22 10.00 -11.72
C LEU A 246 -5.88 8.90 -12.56
N VAL A 247 -7.18 9.00 -12.83
CA VAL A 247 -7.90 7.99 -13.63
C VAL A 247 -7.34 7.91 -15.05
N ASP A 248 -7.02 9.04 -15.68
CA ASP A 248 -6.46 9.08 -17.04
C ASP A 248 -5.05 8.47 -17.10
N CYS A 249 -4.21 8.79 -16.11
CA CYS A 249 -2.90 8.15 -15.91
C CYS A 249 -3.01 6.64 -15.70
N LEU A 250 -4.16 6.12 -15.25
CA LEU A 250 -4.35 4.69 -15.04
C LEU A 250 -5.01 3.99 -16.24
N GLY A 251 -5.28 4.69 -17.35
CA GLY A 251 -5.94 4.10 -18.53
C GLY A 251 -5.20 2.92 -19.16
N PHE A 252 -3.86 2.91 -19.07
CA PHE A 252 -3.04 1.79 -19.52
C PHE A 252 -2.99 0.62 -18.52
N VAL A 253 -3.47 0.80 -17.28
CA VAL A 253 -3.42 -0.26 -16.26
C VAL A 253 -4.54 -1.26 -16.51
N LYS A 254 -4.17 -2.51 -16.77
CA LYS A 254 -5.12 -3.63 -16.82
C LYS A 254 -4.99 -4.44 -15.54
N SER A 255 -6.12 -4.96 -15.08
CA SER A 255 -6.17 -5.86 -13.94
C SER A 255 -7.06 -7.05 -14.27
N TYR A 256 -6.60 -8.25 -13.90
CA TYR A 256 -7.42 -9.46 -13.90
C TYR A 256 -7.68 -9.90 -12.46
N LYS A 257 -8.95 -9.91 -12.04
CA LYS A 257 -9.33 -10.46 -10.74
C LYS A 257 -9.43 -11.97 -10.85
N VAL A 258 -8.66 -12.67 -10.02
CA VAL A 258 -8.66 -14.14 -9.98
C VAL A 258 -9.98 -14.62 -9.34
N PRO A 259 -10.74 -15.52 -10.02
CA PRO A 259 -12.01 -16.04 -9.51
C PRO A 259 -11.90 -16.60 -8.09
N ASN A 260 -12.93 -16.41 -7.27
CA ASN A 260 -13.02 -16.89 -5.88
C ASN A 260 -11.92 -16.38 -4.91
N THR A 261 -11.08 -15.44 -5.32
CA THR A 261 -10.06 -14.82 -4.46
C THR A 261 -10.26 -13.30 -4.34
N THR A 262 -9.35 -12.66 -3.60
CA THR A 262 -9.19 -11.19 -3.54
C THR A 262 -8.00 -10.71 -4.37
N TRP A 263 -7.39 -11.58 -5.16
CA TRP A 263 -6.16 -11.28 -5.89
C TRP A 263 -6.46 -10.61 -7.22
N ASN A 264 -5.66 -9.59 -7.53
CA ASN A 264 -5.66 -8.91 -8.81
C ASN A 264 -4.25 -9.01 -9.39
N ILE A 265 -4.16 -9.43 -10.64
CA ILE A 265 -2.92 -9.47 -11.41
C ILE A 265 -2.90 -8.25 -12.31
N PHE A 266 -1.81 -7.47 -12.30
CA PHE A 266 -1.74 -6.20 -13.00
C PHE A 266 -0.71 -6.17 -14.14
N PHE A 267 -1.10 -5.51 -15.22
CA PHE A 267 -0.36 -5.38 -16.47
C PHE A 267 -0.46 -3.99 -17.06
N SER A 268 0.48 -3.66 -17.93
CA SER A 268 0.41 -2.46 -18.77
C SER A 268 -0.11 -2.82 -20.16
N ASP A 269 -1.15 -2.11 -20.59
CA ASP A 269 -1.59 -2.03 -21.98
C ASP A 269 -0.73 -1.01 -22.72
N THR A 270 0.33 -1.52 -23.35
CA THR A 270 1.32 -0.72 -24.09
C THR A 270 0.74 -0.06 -25.35
N SER A 271 -0.48 -0.43 -25.76
CA SER A 271 -1.18 0.18 -26.90
C SER A 271 -2.04 1.38 -26.48
N HIS A 272 -2.29 1.55 -25.17
CA HIS A 272 -3.15 2.60 -24.67
C HIS A 272 -2.49 3.99 -24.85
N PRO A 273 -3.21 5.04 -25.29
CA PRO A 273 -2.61 6.37 -25.52
C PRO A 273 -1.97 7.04 -24.31
N SER A 274 -2.33 6.62 -23.09
CA SER A 274 -1.74 7.13 -21.84
C SER A 274 -0.55 6.30 -21.33
N PHE A 275 -0.15 5.25 -22.04
CA PHE A 275 1.05 4.49 -21.70
C PHE A 275 2.29 5.37 -21.88
N ASP A 276 3.11 5.45 -20.84
CA ASP A 276 4.40 6.13 -20.86
C ASP A 276 5.45 5.22 -20.21
N SER A 277 6.40 4.72 -21.01
CA SER A 277 7.47 3.83 -20.52
C SER A 277 8.37 4.48 -19.47
N ASN A 278 8.33 5.81 -19.31
CA ASN A 278 9.08 6.52 -18.28
C ASN A 278 8.42 6.41 -16.90
N PHE A 279 7.12 6.13 -16.82
CA PHE A 279 6.44 5.97 -15.54
C PHE A 279 6.99 4.77 -14.77
N LEU A 280 7.32 4.99 -13.49
CA LEU A 280 7.72 3.91 -12.58
C LEU A 280 6.63 2.83 -12.52
N LEU A 281 5.36 3.23 -12.51
CA LEU A 281 4.25 2.28 -12.53
C LEU A 281 4.33 1.32 -13.73
N CYS A 282 4.54 1.82 -14.95
CA CYS A 282 4.63 0.98 -16.16
C CYS A 282 5.69 -0.11 -16.02
N LYS A 283 6.86 0.23 -15.46
CA LYS A 283 7.97 -0.70 -15.28
C LYS A 283 7.63 -1.86 -14.35
N GLN A 284 6.76 -1.62 -13.37
CA GLN A 284 6.34 -2.60 -12.35
C GLN A 284 5.14 -3.46 -12.78
N LEU A 285 4.38 -3.04 -13.79
CA LEU A 285 3.18 -3.74 -14.25
C LEU A 285 3.50 -4.89 -15.23
N LYS A 286 4.24 -5.88 -14.72
CA LYS A 286 4.66 -7.10 -15.43
C LYS A 286 4.12 -8.36 -14.75
N GLY A 287 2.83 -8.34 -14.37
CA GLY A 287 2.21 -9.46 -13.66
C GLY A 287 2.34 -9.41 -12.14
N VAL A 288 2.52 -8.21 -11.57
CA VAL A 288 2.45 -7.99 -10.11
C VAL A 288 1.09 -8.44 -9.57
N ILE A 289 1.10 -9.12 -8.41
CA ILE A 289 -0.11 -9.64 -7.78
C ILE A 289 -0.34 -8.88 -6.48
N ILE A 290 -1.48 -8.17 -6.40
CA ILE A 290 -1.94 -7.53 -5.17
C ILE A 290 -3.16 -8.29 -4.64
N ASP A 291 -3.09 -8.67 -3.37
CA ASP A 291 -4.25 -9.11 -2.63
C ASP A 291 -5.02 -7.88 -2.14
N MET A 292 -6.21 -7.67 -2.70
CA MET A 292 -7.07 -6.52 -2.41
C MET A 292 -8.02 -6.76 -1.24
N LYS A 293 -7.74 -7.74 -0.37
CA LYS A 293 -8.55 -8.01 0.82
C LYS A 293 -8.69 -6.73 1.66
N PRO A 294 -9.93 -6.34 2.02
CA PRO A 294 -10.18 -5.05 2.67
C PRO A 294 -9.36 -4.84 3.94
N GLY A 295 -8.65 -3.72 4.01
CA GLY A 295 -7.92 -3.28 5.20
C GLY A 295 -6.58 -3.97 5.44
N VAL A 296 -6.20 -4.89 4.54
CA VAL A 296 -4.92 -5.61 4.58
C VAL A 296 -4.34 -5.70 3.18
N GLU A 297 -4.57 -4.72 2.30
CA GLU A 297 -4.05 -4.79 0.92
C GLU A 297 -2.54 -4.99 0.93
N PHE A 298 -2.05 -5.99 0.20
CA PHE A 298 -0.63 -6.33 0.21
C PHE A 298 -0.14 -6.92 -1.11
N CYS A 299 1.14 -6.71 -1.38
CA CYS A 299 1.82 -7.30 -2.52
C CYS A 299 2.13 -8.77 -2.25
N GLN A 300 1.52 -9.66 -3.00
CA GLN A 300 1.76 -11.11 -2.92
C GLN A 300 2.99 -11.51 -3.73
N TYR A 301 3.13 -10.88 -4.89
CA TYR A 301 4.21 -11.15 -5.82
C TYR A 301 4.58 -9.87 -6.54
N PHE A 302 5.87 -9.58 -6.54
CA PHE A 302 6.46 -8.45 -7.24
C PHE A 302 7.55 -8.99 -8.16
N PRO A 303 7.40 -8.91 -9.49
CA PRO A 303 8.37 -9.47 -10.41
C PRO A 303 9.71 -8.73 -10.28
N SER A 304 10.81 -9.49 -10.27
CA SER A 304 12.15 -8.90 -10.35
C SER A 304 12.27 -8.07 -11.63
N LEU A 305 12.74 -6.83 -11.51
CA LEU A 305 12.98 -5.91 -12.63
C LEU A 305 14.28 -6.22 -13.39
N ASP A 306 14.82 -7.43 -13.33
CA ASP A 306 16.04 -7.76 -14.07
C ASP A 306 15.76 -7.72 -15.59
N GLU A 307 15.95 -6.55 -16.19
CA GLU A 307 15.72 -6.28 -17.61
C GLU A 307 16.58 -7.19 -18.49
N SER A 308 17.72 -7.67 -17.98
CA SER A 308 18.58 -8.62 -18.68
C SER A 308 17.93 -9.99 -18.92
N MET A 309 16.93 -10.36 -18.12
CA MET A 309 16.12 -11.58 -18.33
C MET A 309 15.06 -11.41 -19.42
N LEU A 310 14.73 -10.18 -19.80
CA LEU A 310 13.73 -9.85 -20.83
C LEU A 310 14.37 -9.57 -22.20
N GLU A 311 15.64 -9.17 -22.23
CA GLU A 311 16.41 -8.95 -23.46
C GLU A 311 16.80 -10.29 -24.10
N GLY A 312 15.94 -10.81 -24.99
CA GLY A 312 16.26 -11.95 -25.86
C GLY A 312 15.22 -13.06 -25.89
N THR A 313 14.24 -13.05 -24.98
CA THR A 313 13.15 -14.04 -24.99
C THR A 313 12.04 -13.57 -25.94
N THR A 314 12.02 -14.14 -27.15
CA THR A 314 10.88 -14.04 -28.07
C THR A 314 9.71 -14.95 -27.65
N GLU A 315 9.88 -15.76 -26.60
CA GLU A 315 8.86 -16.68 -26.12
C GLU A 315 7.94 -16.03 -25.06
N LEU A 316 6.72 -16.57 -24.97
CA LEU A 316 5.72 -16.20 -23.97
C LEU A 316 6.35 -16.31 -22.57
N ILE A 317 6.21 -15.29 -21.73
CA ILE A 317 6.59 -15.38 -20.32
C ILE A 317 5.38 -15.95 -19.59
N PRO A 318 5.38 -17.24 -19.20
CA PRO A 318 4.27 -17.79 -18.45
C PRO A 318 4.30 -17.18 -17.06
N MET A 319 3.12 -16.79 -16.59
CA MET A 319 2.96 -16.10 -15.33
C MET A 319 2.05 -16.96 -14.46
N HIS A 320 2.61 -17.46 -13.37
CA HIS A 320 1.97 -18.51 -12.58
C HIS A 320 1.41 -17.93 -11.29
N VAL A 321 0.08 -18.01 -11.15
CA VAL A 321 -0.63 -17.75 -9.88
C VAL A 321 -0.86 -19.08 -9.18
N PHE A 322 -0.71 -19.12 -7.86
CA PHE A 322 -0.79 -20.34 -7.05
C PHE A 322 -1.95 -20.24 -6.06
N GLU A 323 -2.99 -21.05 -6.20
CA GLU A 323 -4.02 -21.18 -5.16
C GLU A 323 -3.78 -22.47 -4.34
N LYS A 324 -3.96 -22.37 -3.01
CA LYS A 324 -3.83 -23.53 -2.12
C LYS A 324 -5.18 -24.21 -1.96
N SER A 325 -5.44 -25.25 -2.77
CA SER A 325 -6.50 -26.23 -2.51
C SER A 325 -5.90 -27.60 -2.21
N ASN A 326 -6.65 -28.46 -1.52
CA ASN A 326 -6.18 -29.71 -0.89
C ASN A 326 -5.48 -30.70 -1.85
N CYS A 327 -4.15 -30.53 -2.02
CA CYS A 327 -3.19 -31.43 -2.71
C CYS A 327 -2.89 -31.13 -4.18
N ASN A 328 -3.59 -30.20 -4.83
CA ASN A 328 -3.33 -29.78 -6.21
C ASN A 328 -2.89 -28.32 -6.25
N LEU A 329 -1.95 -28.05 -7.15
CA LEU A 329 -1.44 -26.71 -7.39
C LEU A 329 -2.09 -26.20 -8.68
N ASP A 330 -2.96 -25.20 -8.54
CA ASP A 330 -3.60 -24.57 -9.68
C ASP A 330 -2.63 -23.57 -10.27
N ILE A 331 -2.19 -23.84 -11.50
CA ILE A 331 -1.33 -22.97 -12.28
C ILE A 331 -2.18 -22.25 -13.30
N TRP A 332 -2.14 -20.93 -13.27
CA TRP A 332 -2.70 -20.08 -14.30
C TRP A 332 -1.59 -19.76 -15.31
N ILE A 333 -1.83 -19.93 -16.62
CA ILE A 333 -0.86 -19.61 -17.68
C ILE A 333 -1.49 -18.58 -18.60
N CYS A 334 -0.90 -17.39 -18.71
CA CYS A 334 -1.31 -16.38 -19.68
C CYS A 334 -0.61 -16.64 -21.01
N THR A 335 -1.35 -17.13 -22.01
CA THR A 335 -0.79 -17.50 -23.32
C THR A 335 -0.73 -16.35 -24.33
N ASP A 336 -1.20 -15.14 -23.99
CA ASP A 336 -1.22 -13.98 -24.89
C ASP A 336 -0.74 -12.67 -24.23
N TYR A 337 0.48 -12.69 -23.68
CA TYR A 337 1.11 -11.49 -23.10
C TYR A 337 1.46 -10.43 -24.16
N LYS A 338 1.68 -10.84 -25.41
CA LYS A 338 2.21 -9.94 -26.45
C LYS A 338 1.17 -9.01 -27.07
N ASN A 339 -0.10 -9.41 -27.11
CA ASN A 339 -1.13 -8.63 -27.81
C ASN A 339 -2.03 -7.82 -26.89
N ASN A 340 -1.91 -7.96 -25.55
CA ASN A 340 -2.67 -7.20 -24.56
C ASN A 340 -4.21 -7.22 -24.75
N GLN A 341 -4.74 -8.17 -25.53
CA GLN A 341 -6.16 -8.29 -25.82
C GLN A 341 -6.86 -9.20 -24.79
N PHE A 342 -6.91 -8.75 -23.54
CA PHE A 342 -7.72 -9.40 -22.48
C PHE A 342 -9.20 -9.00 -22.53
N GLN A 343 -9.72 -8.60 -23.70
CA GLN A 343 -11.05 -8.00 -23.80
C GLN A 343 -12.19 -8.97 -23.51
N ASP A 344 -11.94 -10.28 -23.53
CA ASP A 344 -12.94 -11.27 -23.19
C ASP A 344 -12.56 -12.02 -21.91
N ASN A 345 -13.51 -12.02 -20.96
CA ASN A 345 -13.57 -12.87 -19.77
C ASN A 345 -13.62 -14.38 -20.11
N SER A 346 -13.10 -14.80 -21.25
CA SER A 346 -13.12 -16.19 -21.63
C SER A 346 -12.07 -16.94 -20.81
N GLU A 347 -12.54 -17.93 -20.05
CA GLU A 347 -11.72 -18.94 -19.37
C GLU A 347 -10.69 -19.62 -20.31
N SER A 348 -10.76 -19.40 -21.62
CA SER A 348 -9.84 -19.91 -22.63
C SER A 348 -8.43 -19.33 -22.60
N THR A 349 -8.23 -18.14 -22.02
CA THR A 349 -6.90 -17.47 -22.00
C THR A 349 -6.02 -17.91 -20.83
N LEU A 350 -6.61 -18.70 -19.92
CA LEU A 350 -6.03 -19.11 -18.67
C LEU A 350 -6.25 -20.61 -18.50
N GLN A 351 -5.24 -21.39 -18.85
CA GLN A 351 -5.31 -22.83 -18.66
C GLN A 351 -5.01 -23.18 -17.21
N GLN A 352 -5.99 -23.73 -16.49
CA GLN A 352 -5.75 -24.39 -15.21
C GLN A 352 -4.98 -25.68 -15.48
N VAL A 353 -3.68 -25.70 -15.17
CA VAL A 353 -2.89 -26.92 -15.20
C VAL A 353 -2.79 -27.45 -13.78
N GLY A 354 -3.51 -28.53 -13.50
CA GLY A 354 -3.33 -29.27 -12.25
C GLY A 354 -2.00 -30.00 -12.28
N ILE A 355 -0.99 -29.46 -11.62
CA ILE A 355 0.26 -30.19 -11.36
C ILE A 355 0.19 -30.72 -9.93
N ASP A 356 0.40 -32.03 -9.76
CA ASP A 356 0.50 -32.59 -8.42
C ASP A 356 1.75 -32.02 -7.73
N ARG A 357 1.61 -31.67 -6.46
CA ARG A 357 2.67 -30.98 -5.69
C ARG A 357 4.00 -31.75 -5.71
N LYS A 358 3.95 -33.08 -5.74
CA LYS A 358 5.16 -33.91 -5.70
C LYS A 358 5.91 -33.81 -7.04
N SER A 359 5.24 -33.96 -8.18
CA SER A 359 5.84 -33.76 -9.49
C SER A 359 6.39 -32.37 -9.71
N LEU A 360 5.74 -31.34 -9.15
CA LEU A 360 6.26 -29.97 -9.22
C LEU A 360 7.55 -29.81 -8.41
N LEU A 361 7.56 -30.26 -7.15
CA LEU A 361 8.73 -30.18 -6.28
C LEU A 361 9.90 -31.01 -6.81
N ASP A 362 9.63 -32.19 -7.36
CA ASP A 362 10.62 -33.09 -7.96
C ASP A 362 11.24 -32.46 -9.23
N LYS A 363 10.45 -31.76 -10.06
CA LYS A 363 10.97 -31.03 -11.24
C LYS A 363 11.78 -29.79 -10.87
N LEU A 364 11.46 -29.16 -9.74
CA LEU A 364 12.03 -27.87 -9.36
C LEU A 364 13.26 -27.95 -8.46
N SER A 365 13.63 -29.14 -8.00
CA SER A 365 14.76 -29.33 -7.05
C SER A 365 14.67 -28.39 -5.84
N ILE A 366 13.46 -28.05 -5.39
CA ILE A 366 13.24 -27.12 -4.28
C ILE A 366 13.43 -27.84 -2.95
N ASP A 367 14.24 -27.25 -2.07
CA ASP A 367 14.38 -27.67 -0.68
C ASP A 367 13.04 -27.63 0.06
N LYS A 368 12.75 -28.59 0.93
CA LYS A 368 11.46 -28.75 1.62
C LYS A 368 11.15 -27.63 2.64
N SER A 369 12.05 -26.66 2.80
CA SER A 369 11.96 -25.54 3.75
C SER A 369 11.05 -24.38 3.31
N PHE A 370 10.40 -24.47 2.15
CA PHE A 370 9.54 -23.40 1.62
C PHE A 370 8.05 -23.80 1.64
N ASP A 371 7.21 -22.91 2.18
CA ASP A 371 5.76 -23.15 2.29
C ASP A 371 4.98 -22.82 1.01
N SER A 372 5.56 -22.00 0.13
CA SER A 372 4.98 -21.65 -1.17
C SER A 372 6.06 -21.20 -2.18
N VAL A 373 5.86 -21.58 -3.43
CA VAL A 373 6.66 -21.19 -4.60
C VAL A 373 5.83 -20.17 -5.36
N PHE A 374 6.39 -19.04 -5.77
CA PHE A 374 5.67 -18.04 -6.57
C PHE A 374 6.53 -17.63 -7.76
N GLY A 375 5.96 -17.76 -8.96
CA GLY A 375 6.65 -17.59 -10.24
C GLY A 375 7.48 -18.82 -10.63
N LEU A 376 7.11 -19.43 -11.75
CA LEU A 376 7.94 -20.40 -12.47
C LEU A 376 8.29 -19.77 -13.82
N ASP A 377 9.53 -19.82 -14.22
CA ASP A 377 9.89 -19.61 -15.62
C ASP A 377 9.86 -20.98 -16.26
N ILE A 378 8.93 -21.20 -17.17
CA ILE A 378 8.88 -22.40 -17.99
C ILE A 378 9.21 -21.98 -19.42
N SER A 379 10.48 -21.65 -19.65
CA SER A 379 11.04 -21.63 -21.00
C SER A 379 11.01 -23.05 -21.58
N SER A 380 11.09 -23.16 -22.91
CA SER A 380 11.00 -24.43 -23.66
C SER A 380 11.95 -25.56 -23.20
N HIS A 381 12.91 -25.29 -22.31
CA HIS A 381 13.94 -26.25 -21.91
C HIS A 381 14.18 -26.41 -20.40
N GLU A 382 13.69 -25.53 -19.50
CA GLU A 382 13.88 -25.64 -18.04
C GLU A 382 12.74 -24.99 -17.24
N ILE A 383 12.38 -25.56 -16.08
CA ILE A 383 11.51 -24.92 -15.07
C ILE A 383 12.40 -24.26 -14.01
N LYS A 384 12.42 -22.93 -13.92
CA LYS A 384 13.15 -22.18 -12.88
C LYS A 384 12.19 -21.53 -11.90
N VAL A 385 12.53 -21.55 -10.61
CA VAL A 385 11.79 -20.80 -9.59
C VAL A 385 12.21 -19.34 -9.65
N ILE A 386 11.29 -18.44 -9.98
CA ILE A 386 11.56 -17.00 -10.07
C ILE A 386 11.48 -16.35 -8.67
N GLY A 387 10.75 -16.95 -7.72
CA GLY A 387 10.64 -16.44 -6.34
C GLY A 387 10.49 -17.54 -5.29
N LYS A 388 11.27 -17.43 -4.20
CA LYS A 388 11.17 -18.28 -3.01
C LYS A 388 10.71 -17.44 -1.83
N ARG A 389 9.73 -17.92 -1.05
CA ARG A 389 9.30 -17.28 0.21
C ARG A 389 9.52 -18.25 1.38
N HIS A 390 10.34 -17.84 2.35
CA HIS A 390 10.36 -18.48 3.68
C HIS A 390 9.08 -18.11 4.44
N SER A 391 8.57 -19.03 5.27
CA SER A 391 7.27 -18.92 5.93
C SER A 391 7.03 -17.53 6.55
N LEU A 392 6.06 -16.78 6.04
CA LEU A 392 5.38 -15.75 6.81
C LEU A 392 4.17 -16.43 7.47
N SER A 393 4.48 -17.26 8.46
CA SER A 393 3.51 -17.87 9.35
C SER A 393 2.79 -16.77 10.13
N HIS A 394 1.59 -16.40 9.70
CA HIS A 394 0.35 -16.78 10.39
C HIS A 394 -0.84 -15.97 9.85
N LYS A 395 -1.89 -16.73 9.52
CA LYS A 395 -3.27 -16.27 9.49
C LYS A 395 -3.55 -15.43 10.74
N ILE A 396 -3.88 -14.16 10.55
CA ILE A 396 -4.70 -13.41 11.51
C ILE A 396 -6.11 -13.51 10.93
N ALA A 397 -6.93 -14.35 11.58
CA ALA A 397 -8.35 -14.47 11.32
C ALA A 397 -9.08 -13.22 11.81
#